data_AF-A0A422M3V7-F1
#
_entry.id   AF-A0A422M3V7-F1
#
_cell.length_a   1.000
_cell.length_b   1.000
_cell.length_c   1.000
_cell.angle_alpha   90.00
_cell.angle_beta   90.00
_cell.angle_gamma   90.00
#
_symmetry.space_group_name_H-M   'P 1'
#
loop_
_entity.id
_entity.type
_entity.pdbx_description
1 polymer ?
#
loop_
_entity_poly.entity_id
_entity_poly.type
_entity_poly.pdbx_seq_one_letter_code
_entity_poly.pdbx_strand_id
1 'polypeptide(L)'
;MFEASFFDRHSLINYQLFRAMKTLQQTTMSINTLSRNTGLSYSQPYTAFQTVLAQLNQILPDKKIDESNFAAVLPDVSIDRYRFSLLKNSLPFEFFDGVFKNPHSDFHAFKQHHQTSISTLRRRISPFRDYLADNGVTLNSTTWAIEGDELHIRLAMFTFFTLAYRGAGWPFSSAEEREAKALLKVINQTKQAFLVSPIQPMSKEALLILAIQMLRINCGHALLPNRRMQLLFDGETELPDLIFTPDYFPNLSASELKAEKQYYYFSRMYFMTVTRQPHQIDYQIMTHFQSKDNLVNRFVRHLVTSLNNQLKETKSQLIAENQVMIANLYRLSFTEYVLNGHFSQRLDFASTLHDEARTSQLTAKIRDCLKRIPKMAPESIYADFTSQFINGLYILVAA
;
A
#
# COMPACT_ATOMS: atom_id res chain seq x y z
N MET A 1 -9.89 -5.27 6.74
CA MET A 1 -9.60 -3.89 7.20
C MET A 1 -8.27 -3.88 7.93
N PHE A 2 -7.39 -2.93 7.64
CA PHE A 2 -6.04 -2.81 8.23
C PHE A 2 -6.07 -2.72 9.76
N GLU A 3 -7.07 -2.02 10.29
CA GLU A 3 -7.27 -1.78 11.71
C GLU A 3 -7.49 -3.09 12.49
N ALA A 4 -8.01 -4.14 11.86
CA ALA A 4 -8.25 -5.43 12.53
C ALA A 4 -6.94 -6.08 13.01
N SER A 5 -5.81 -5.73 12.41
CA SER A 5 -4.50 -6.23 12.83
C SER A 5 -3.89 -5.47 14.01
N PHE A 6 -4.42 -4.29 14.36
CA PHE A 6 -3.82 -3.39 15.34
C PHE A 6 -4.76 -2.96 16.47
N PHE A 7 -6.05 -2.81 16.20
CA PHE A 7 -7.02 -2.41 17.21
C PHE A 7 -7.45 -3.60 18.04
N ASP A 8 -7.44 -3.42 19.36
CA ASP A 8 -8.26 -4.26 20.20
C ASP A 8 -9.73 -3.87 20.10
N ARG A 9 -10.59 -4.70 20.70
CA ARG A 9 -12.04 -4.51 20.70
C ARG A 9 -12.44 -3.11 21.18
N HIS A 10 -11.77 -2.59 22.21
CA HIS A 10 -12.08 -1.29 22.77
C HIS A 10 -11.72 -0.15 21.79
N SER A 11 -10.52 -0.18 21.21
CA SER A 11 -10.09 0.79 20.21
C SER A 11 -10.98 0.76 18.96
N LEU A 12 -11.42 -0.43 18.55
CA LEU A 12 -12.35 -0.59 17.43
C LEU A 12 -13.72 0.05 17.73
N ILE A 13 -14.26 -0.17 18.93
CA ILE A 13 -15.52 0.46 19.37
C ILE A 13 -15.38 1.99 19.38
N ASN A 14 -14.29 2.51 19.95
CA ASN A 14 -14.06 3.97 20.00
C ASN A 14 -13.90 4.57 18.60
N TYR A 15 -13.24 3.86 17.68
CA TYR A 15 -13.13 4.28 16.29
C TYR A 15 -14.49 4.32 15.59
N GLN A 16 -15.29 3.27 15.74
CA GLN A 16 -16.65 3.21 15.17
C GLN A 16 -17.55 4.29 15.74
N LEU A 17 -17.49 4.53 17.06
CA LEU A 17 -18.24 5.58 17.73
C LEU A 17 -17.85 6.97 17.21
N PHE A 18 -16.56 7.27 17.11
CA PHE A 18 -16.10 8.56 16.57
C PHE A 18 -16.54 8.77 15.11
N ARG A 19 -16.49 7.72 14.29
CA ARG A 19 -17.03 7.79 12.92
C ARG A 19 -18.53 8.09 12.91
N ALA A 20 -19.30 7.44 13.77
CA ALA A 20 -20.74 7.71 13.90
C ALA A 20 -21.00 9.16 14.34
N MET A 21 -20.25 9.67 15.32
CA MET A 21 -20.32 11.07 15.79
C MET A 21 -20.05 12.06 14.66
N LYS A 22 -19.09 11.76 13.77
CA LYS A 22 -18.78 12.59 12.59
C LYS A 22 -19.87 12.60 11.52
N THR A 23 -20.65 11.52 11.41
CA THR A 23 -21.71 11.39 10.41
C THR A 23 -23.06 11.94 10.88
N LEU A 24 -23.28 12.04 12.18
CA LEU A 24 -24.52 12.55 12.76
C LEU A 24 -24.51 14.08 12.81
N GLN A 25 -25.62 14.71 12.46
CA GLN A 25 -25.77 16.16 12.58
C GLN A 25 -25.74 16.57 14.06
N GLN A 26 -25.06 17.69 14.37
CA GLN A 26 -24.81 18.19 15.74
C GLN A 26 -26.08 18.22 16.62
N THR A 27 -27.24 18.46 16.04
CA THR A 27 -28.54 18.58 16.72
C THR A 27 -29.18 17.25 17.14
N THR A 28 -28.65 16.11 16.69
CA THR A 28 -29.23 14.77 16.95
C THR A 28 -28.37 13.86 17.83
N MET A 29 -27.19 14.33 18.24
CA MET A 29 -26.24 13.55 19.03
C MET A 29 -26.65 13.47 20.50
N SER A 30 -27.46 12.47 20.83
CA SER A 30 -27.62 12.00 22.21
C SER A 30 -26.99 10.61 22.36
N ILE A 31 -26.60 10.24 23.58
CA ILE A 31 -26.13 8.87 23.90
C ILE A 31 -27.17 7.82 23.47
N ASN A 32 -28.46 8.16 23.49
CA ASN A 32 -29.56 7.30 23.04
C ASN A 32 -29.52 7.08 21.52
N THR A 33 -29.28 8.16 20.76
CA THR A 33 -29.14 8.11 19.30
C THR A 33 -27.90 7.32 18.90
N LEU A 34 -26.78 7.50 19.61
CA LEU A 34 -25.52 6.78 19.38
C LEU A 34 -25.64 5.29 19.70
N SER A 35 -26.34 4.94 20.78
CA SER A 35 -26.59 3.54 21.16
C SER A 35 -27.45 2.80 20.12
N ARG A 36 -28.50 3.46 19.61
CA ARG A 36 -29.36 2.89 18.56
C ARG A 36 -28.64 2.68 17.22
N ASN A 37 -27.74 3.59 16.85
CA ASN A 37 -27.02 3.52 15.57
C ASN A 37 -25.77 2.60 15.59
N THR A 38 -25.23 2.27 16.77
CA THR A 38 -24.04 1.41 16.91
C THR A 38 -24.37 -0.05 17.28
N GLY A 39 -25.62 -0.35 17.68
CA GLY A 39 -26.05 -1.71 18.05
C GLY A 39 -25.49 -2.21 19.39
N LEU A 40 -25.03 -1.32 20.27
CA LEU A 40 -24.39 -1.62 21.55
C LEU A 40 -25.36 -1.42 22.75
N SER A 41 -25.15 -2.15 23.85
CA SER A 41 -25.96 -1.99 25.08
C SER A 41 -25.60 -0.69 25.82
N TYR A 42 -26.59 0.06 26.30
CA TYR A 42 -26.49 1.46 26.78
C TYR A 42 -25.28 1.84 27.68
N SER A 43 -24.77 0.94 28.52
CA SER A 43 -23.62 1.20 29.41
C SER A 43 -22.26 1.23 28.68
N GLN A 44 -22.13 0.51 27.56
CA GLN A 44 -20.90 0.45 26.78
C GLN A 44 -20.66 1.73 25.95
N PRO A 45 -21.68 2.31 25.27
CA PRO A 45 -21.58 3.60 24.58
C PRO A 45 -21.18 4.76 25.48
N TYR A 46 -21.67 4.84 26.72
CA TYR A 46 -21.29 5.94 27.62
C TYR A 46 -19.80 5.88 27.98
N THR A 47 -19.30 4.70 28.35
CA THR A 47 -17.88 4.50 28.67
C THR A 47 -16.99 4.77 27.45
N ALA A 48 -17.38 4.26 26.28
CA ALA A 48 -16.70 4.53 25.02
C ALA A 48 -16.72 6.02 24.68
N PHE A 49 -17.84 6.70 24.90
CA PHE A 49 -18.00 8.13 24.67
C PHE A 49 -17.08 8.96 25.58
N GLN A 50 -17.08 8.70 26.89
CA GLN A 50 -16.14 9.35 27.82
C GLN A 50 -14.68 9.11 27.41
N THR A 51 -14.37 7.91 26.95
CA THR A 51 -13.01 7.60 26.49
C THR A 51 -12.65 8.36 25.22
N VAL A 52 -13.58 8.46 24.25
CA VAL A 52 -13.40 9.30 23.06
C VAL A 52 -13.17 10.76 23.45
N LEU A 53 -13.93 11.31 24.40
CA LEU A 53 -13.72 12.68 24.89
C LEU A 53 -12.33 12.87 25.51
N ALA A 54 -11.90 11.94 26.36
CA ALA A 54 -10.56 11.96 26.94
C ALA A 54 -9.47 11.88 25.85
N GLN A 55 -9.66 11.04 24.84
CA GLN A 55 -8.75 10.92 23.69
C GLN A 55 -8.72 12.20 22.84
N LEU A 56 -9.86 12.87 22.65
CA LEU A 56 -9.91 14.15 21.95
C LEU A 56 -9.15 15.24 22.71
N ASN A 57 -9.22 15.27 24.04
CA ASN A 57 -8.42 16.19 24.86
C ASN A 57 -6.91 15.94 24.69
N GLN A 58 -6.47 14.70 24.49
CA GLN A 58 -5.07 14.40 24.20
C GLN A 58 -4.65 14.87 22.79
N ILE A 59 -5.55 14.81 21.82
CA ILE A 59 -5.29 15.23 20.44
C ILE A 59 -5.28 16.76 20.30
N LEU A 60 -6.09 17.45 21.12
CA LEU A 60 -6.26 18.90 21.16
C LEU A 60 -6.04 19.42 22.59
N PRO A 61 -4.79 19.44 23.08
CA PRO A 61 -4.51 19.78 24.48
C PRO A 61 -4.91 21.21 24.86
N ASP A 62 -4.98 22.12 23.88
CA ASP A 62 -5.34 23.52 24.09
C ASP A 62 -6.86 23.75 24.22
N LYS A 63 -7.68 22.70 24.07
CA LYS A 63 -9.14 22.76 24.19
C LYS A 63 -9.61 21.81 25.27
N LYS A 64 -10.37 22.31 26.25
CA LYS A 64 -11.08 21.45 27.20
C LYS A 64 -12.34 20.91 26.52
N ILE A 65 -12.37 19.61 26.23
CA ILE A 65 -13.46 18.95 25.53
C ILE A 65 -14.28 18.11 26.52
N ASP A 66 -15.58 18.34 26.57
CA ASP A 66 -16.54 17.61 27.40
C ASP A 66 -17.86 17.36 26.65
N GLU A 67 -18.84 16.76 27.32
CA GLU A 67 -20.13 16.41 26.72
C GLU A 67 -20.90 17.63 26.17
N SER A 68 -20.65 18.83 26.71
CA SER A 68 -21.38 20.05 26.33
C SER A 68 -20.83 20.72 25.08
N ASN A 69 -19.55 20.51 24.78
CA ASN A 69 -18.85 21.27 23.74
C ASN A 69 -18.18 20.41 22.65
N PHE A 70 -18.15 19.07 22.79
CA PHE A 70 -17.50 18.20 21.81
C PHE A 70 -18.01 18.39 20.38
N ALA A 71 -19.30 18.66 20.19
CA ALA A 71 -19.92 18.84 18.88
C ALA A 71 -19.29 20.01 18.10
N ALA A 72 -18.87 21.07 18.79
CA ALA A 72 -18.19 22.21 18.19
C ALA A 72 -16.72 21.92 17.82
N VAL A 73 -16.09 20.96 18.51
CA VAL A 73 -14.68 20.59 18.32
C VAL A 73 -14.51 19.43 17.34
N LEU A 74 -15.54 18.60 17.16
CA LEU A 74 -15.54 17.48 16.22
C LEU A 74 -15.01 17.86 14.83
N PRO A 75 -15.38 18.99 14.20
CA PRO A 75 -14.84 19.39 12.89
C PRO A 75 -13.31 19.48 12.84
N ASP A 76 -12.65 19.85 13.94
CA ASP A 76 -11.20 20.11 14.00
C ASP A 76 -10.34 18.83 13.97
N VAL A 77 -10.95 17.66 14.21
CA VAL A 77 -10.27 16.37 14.20
C VAL A 77 -10.80 15.54 13.05
N SER A 78 -9.98 15.26 12.04
CA SER A 78 -10.39 14.34 10.96
C SER A 78 -10.50 12.89 11.46
N ILE A 79 -11.26 12.07 10.73
CA ILE A 79 -11.36 10.62 11.01
C ILE A 79 -9.97 9.97 10.99
N ASP A 80 -9.13 10.33 10.01
CA ASP A 80 -7.77 9.78 9.91
C ASP A 80 -6.85 10.25 11.04
N ARG A 81 -6.99 11.50 11.52
CA ARG A 81 -6.21 11.99 12.67
C ARG A 81 -6.56 11.23 13.95
N TYR A 82 -7.86 11.05 14.22
CA TYR A 82 -8.31 10.26 15.37
C TYR A 82 -7.88 8.80 15.27
N ARG A 83 -8.11 8.17 14.11
CA ARG A 83 -7.66 6.81 13.82
C ARG A 83 -6.17 6.63 14.05
N PHE A 84 -5.35 7.57 13.59
CA PHE A 84 -3.91 7.51 13.77
C PHE A 84 -3.49 7.64 15.24
N SER A 85 -4.20 8.43 16.04
CA SER A 85 -3.96 8.48 17.50
C SER A 85 -4.23 7.12 18.18
N LEU A 86 -5.27 6.40 17.75
CA LEU A 86 -5.56 5.05 18.24
C LEU A 86 -4.48 4.05 17.82
N LEU A 87 -3.96 4.17 16.59
CA LEU A 87 -2.84 3.35 16.13
C LEU A 87 -1.59 3.61 16.97
N LYS A 88 -1.22 4.87 17.22
CA LYS A 88 -0.05 5.20 18.05
C LYS A 88 -0.09 4.62 19.46
N ASN A 89 -1.29 4.41 20.01
CA ASN A 89 -1.47 3.80 21.33
C ASN A 89 -1.59 2.26 21.28
N SER A 90 -1.44 1.65 20.10
CA SER A 90 -1.53 0.22 19.90
C SER A 90 -0.16 -0.45 19.93
N LEU A 91 0.03 -1.35 20.90
CA LEU A 91 1.25 -2.17 21.03
C LEU A 91 1.72 -2.82 19.71
N PRO A 92 0.87 -3.56 18.95
CA PRO A 92 1.33 -4.14 17.69
C PRO A 92 1.67 -3.08 16.64
N PHE A 93 1.00 -1.93 16.62
CA PHE A 93 1.34 -0.87 15.67
C PHE A 93 2.72 -0.30 15.97
N GLU A 94 2.97 0.10 17.22
CA GLU A 94 4.25 0.65 17.64
C GLU A 94 5.41 -0.33 17.42
N PHE A 95 5.15 -1.63 17.64
CA PHE A 95 6.13 -2.68 17.33
C PHE A 95 6.51 -2.68 15.84
N PHE A 96 5.55 -2.77 14.92
CA PHE A 96 5.86 -2.82 13.48
C PHE A 96 6.38 -1.49 12.94
N ASP A 97 5.87 -0.36 13.46
CA ASP A 97 6.38 0.97 13.12
C ASP A 97 7.85 1.13 13.53
N GLY A 98 8.22 0.61 14.71
CA GLY A 98 9.60 0.57 15.19
C GLY A 98 10.51 -0.35 14.38
N VAL A 99 10.11 -1.61 14.19
CA VAL A 99 10.93 -2.62 13.48
C VAL A 99 11.16 -2.24 12.02
N PHE A 100 10.17 -1.67 11.33
CA PHE A 100 10.36 -1.21 9.94
C PHE A 100 11.32 -0.03 9.83
N LYS A 101 11.37 0.85 10.83
CA LYS A 101 12.26 2.03 10.84
C LYS A 101 13.66 1.69 11.34
N ASN A 102 13.77 0.74 12.27
CA ASN A 102 15.01 0.41 12.95
C ASN A 102 15.17 -1.12 13.01
N PRO A 103 15.84 -1.72 12.00
CA PRO A 103 16.04 -3.18 11.95
C PRO A 103 16.82 -3.75 13.14
N HIS A 104 17.57 -2.90 13.86
CA HIS A 104 18.37 -3.26 15.03
C HIS A 104 17.77 -2.74 16.36
N SER A 105 16.44 -2.62 16.43
CA SER A 105 15.74 -2.16 17.63
C SER A 105 16.07 -3.03 18.85
N ASP A 106 16.35 -2.41 19.99
CA ASP A 106 16.52 -3.13 21.25
C ASP A 106 15.16 -3.65 21.74
N PHE A 107 14.94 -4.94 21.51
CA PHE A 107 13.73 -5.65 21.92
C PHE A 107 13.56 -5.71 23.45
N HIS A 108 14.65 -5.74 24.22
CA HIS A 108 14.58 -5.73 25.68
C HIS A 108 14.05 -4.39 26.18
N ALA A 109 14.55 -3.29 25.61
CA ALA A 109 14.05 -1.95 25.91
C ALA A 109 12.56 -1.80 25.55
N PHE A 110 12.14 -2.31 24.38
CA PHE A 110 10.74 -2.27 23.96
C PHE A 110 9.82 -2.98 24.97
N LYS A 111 10.20 -4.19 25.42
CA LYS A 111 9.42 -4.94 26.41
C LYS A 111 9.34 -4.23 27.76
N GLN A 112 10.43 -3.65 28.22
CA GLN A 112 10.48 -2.94 29.49
C GLN A 112 9.58 -1.70 29.45
N HIS A 113 9.62 -0.95 28.35
CA HIS A 113 8.77 0.22 28.14
C HIS A 113 7.28 -0.15 28.17
N HIS A 114 6.90 -1.23 27.49
CA HIS A 114 5.51 -1.68 27.35
C HIS A 114 5.02 -2.63 28.46
N GLN A 115 5.88 -2.97 29.43
CA GLN A 115 5.61 -3.92 30.51
C GLN A 115 4.92 -5.22 30.03
N THR A 116 5.37 -5.73 28.88
CA THR A 116 4.71 -6.85 28.19
C THR A 116 5.61 -8.10 28.12
N SER A 117 4.98 -9.27 28.22
CA SER A 117 5.67 -10.55 28.05
C SER A 117 5.87 -10.87 26.56
N ILE A 118 6.84 -11.74 26.25
CA ILE A 118 7.08 -12.19 24.86
C ILE A 118 5.85 -12.92 24.31
N SER A 119 5.20 -13.78 25.11
CA SER A 119 4.02 -14.52 24.67
C SER A 119 2.84 -13.59 24.39
N THR A 120 2.62 -12.58 25.24
CA THR A 120 1.61 -11.55 25.02
C THR A 120 1.90 -10.77 23.74
N LEU A 121 3.12 -10.32 23.53
CA LEU A 121 3.50 -9.59 22.33
C LEU A 121 3.32 -10.43 21.06
N ARG A 122 3.84 -11.67 21.04
CA ARG A 122 3.66 -12.61 19.90
C ARG A 122 2.21 -12.79 19.51
N ARG A 123 1.33 -12.95 20.50
CA ARG A 123 -0.12 -13.06 20.27
C ARG A 123 -0.71 -11.77 19.72
N ARG A 124 -0.27 -10.59 20.20
CA ARG A 124 -0.80 -9.29 19.76
C ARG A 124 -0.35 -8.93 18.35
N ILE A 125 0.85 -9.32 17.93
CA ILE A 125 1.38 -9.02 16.59
C ILE A 125 1.02 -10.07 15.55
N SER A 126 0.53 -11.26 15.95
CA SER A 126 0.31 -12.37 15.02
C SER A 126 -0.57 -12.01 13.83
N PRO A 127 -1.67 -11.23 13.94
CA PRO A 127 -2.51 -10.96 12.78
C PRO A 127 -1.78 -10.23 11.64
N PHE A 128 -0.89 -9.28 11.97
CA PHE A 128 -0.11 -8.58 10.95
C PHE A 128 1.14 -9.36 10.54
N ARG A 129 1.77 -10.10 11.48
CA ARG A 129 2.88 -11.00 11.15
C ARG A 129 2.47 -12.06 10.13
N ASP A 130 1.30 -12.67 10.34
CA ASP A 130 0.80 -13.74 9.47
C ASP A 130 0.47 -13.17 8.08
N TYR A 131 -0.12 -11.96 8.03
CA TYR A 131 -0.27 -11.20 6.78
C TYR A 131 1.07 -10.96 6.06
N LEU A 132 2.11 -10.52 6.78
CA LEU A 132 3.43 -10.32 6.16
C LEU A 132 3.97 -11.64 5.59
N ALA A 133 3.84 -12.74 6.35
CA ALA A 133 4.36 -14.04 5.94
C ALA A 133 3.68 -14.55 4.66
N ASP A 134 2.36 -14.37 4.54
CA ASP A 134 1.59 -14.69 3.33
C ASP A 134 2.02 -13.86 2.10
N ASN A 135 2.71 -12.74 2.33
CA ASN A 135 3.22 -11.83 1.31
C ASN A 135 4.75 -11.86 1.18
N GLY A 136 5.40 -12.95 1.64
CA GLY A 136 6.83 -13.18 1.45
C GLY A 136 7.76 -12.42 2.42
N VAL A 137 7.21 -11.86 3.50
CA VAL A 137 7.96 -11.10 4.51
C VAL A 137 7.77 -11.72 5.90
N THR A 138 8.85 -12.03 6.59
CA THR A 138 8.79 -12.70 7.89
C THR A 138 9.51 -11.91 8.98
N LEU A 139 9.28 -12.29 10.24
CA LEU A 139 10.03 -11.78 11.38
C LEU A 139 10.99 -12.87 11.85
N ASN A 140 12.27 -12.53 11.99
CA ASN A 140 13.23 -13.41 12.63
C ASN A 140 12.77 -13.75 14.06
N SER A 141 12.78 -15.03 14.41
CA SER A 141 12.25 -15.51 15.69
C SER A 141 13.07 -15.09 16.92
N THR A 142 14.32 -14.67 16.70
CA THR A 142 15.31 -14.31 17.72
C THR A 142 15.56 -12.81 17.73
N THR A 143 15.88 -12.22 16.57
CA THR A 143 16.25 -10.79 16.46
C THR A 143 15.06 -9.88 16.24
N TRP A 144 13.91 -10.42 15.81
CA TRP A 144 12.73 -9.65 15.40
C TRP A 144 12.94 -8.75 14.19
N ALA A 145 14.07 -8.88 13.50
CA ALA A 145 14.32 -8.20 12.24
C ALA A 145 13.37 -8.72 11.15
N ILE A 146 13.06 -7.85 10.19
CA ILE A 146 12.28 -8.20 9.01
C ILE A 146 13.18 -8.94 8.01
N GLU A 147 12.71 -10.07 7.51
CA GLU A 147 13.41 -10.93 6.55
C GLU A 147 12.52 -11.24 5.35
N GLY A 148 13.11 -11.40 4.17
CA GLY A 148 12.39 -11.65 2.93
C GLY A 148 13.14 -11.10 1.72
N ASP A 149 12.56 -11.26 0.54
CA ASP A 149 13.04 -10.57 -0.65
C ASP A 149 12.88 -9.05 -0.49
N GLU A 150 13.91 -8.29 -0.81
CA GLU A 150 13.96 -6.86 -0.49
C GLU A 150 12.87 -6.05 -1.25
N LEU A 151 12.42 -6.49 -2.43
CA LEU A 151 11.26 -5.84 -3.10
C LEU A 151 10.00 -6.02 -2.26
N HIS A 152 9.78 -7.21 -1.72
CA HIS A 152 8.61 -7.53 -0.92
C HIS A 152 8.62 -6.76 0.40
N ILE A 153 9.80 -6.65 1.03
CA ILE A 153 9.98 -5.83 2.25
C ILE A 153 9.62 -4.37 1.97
N ARG A 154 10.16 -3.77 0.91
CA ARG A 154 9.90 -2.36 0.58
C ARG A 154 8.43 -2.11 0.25
N LEU A 155 7.76 -3.04 -0.44
CA LEU A 155 6.33 -2.93 -0.71
C LEU A 155 5.46 -3.12 0.55
N ALA A 156 5.85 -4.03 1.45
CA ALA A 156 5.20 -4.19 2.75
C ALA A 156 5.34 -2.91 3.61
N MET A 157 6.53 -2.30 3.64
CA MET A 157 6.75 -1.01 4.30
C MET A 157 5.91 0.10 3.66
N PHE A 158 5.88 0.18 2.34
CA PHE A 158 5.09 1.18 1.61
C PHE A 158 3.60 1.04 1.92
N THR A 159 3.07 -0.18 1.86
CA THR A 159 1.68 -0.49 2.19
C THR A 159 1.38 -0.16 3.65
N PHE A 160 2.23 -0.59 4.58
CA PHE A 160 2.09 -0.30 6.02
C PHE A 160 2.04 1.21 6.29
N PHE A 161 3.05 1.97 5.85
CA PHE A 161 3.12 3.40 6.13
C PHE A 161 2.00 4.19 5.45
N THR A 162 1.62 3.82 4.22
CA THR A 162 0.51 4.47 3.53
C THR A 162 -0.81 4.24 4.27
N LEU A 163 -1.09 3.00 4.68
CA LEU A 163 -2.35 2.64 5.35
C LEU A 163 -2.39 3.09 6.81
N ALA A 164 -1.27 3.11 7.51
CA ALA A 164 -1.20 3.56 8.88
C ALA A 164 -1.36 5.07 8.99
N TYR A 165 -0.58 5.82 8.21
CA TYR A 165 -0.49 7.27 8.39
C TYR A 165 -1.60 8.02 7.64
N ARG A 166 -2.04 7.57 6.46
CA ARG A 166 -3.10 8.21 5.63
C ARG A 166 -3.01 9.75 5.57
N GLY A 167 -1.78 10.27 5.54
CA GLY A 167 -1.52 11.70 5.54
C GLY A 167 -1.68 12.45 6.87
N ALA A 168 -2.08 11.78 7.96
CA ALA A 168 -2.14 12.32 9.32
C ALA A 168 -0.75 12.53 9.97
N GLY A 169 0.33 12.16 9.28
CA GLY A 169 1.70 12.41 9.69
C GLY A 169 2.70 11.90 8.64
N TRP A 170 3.97 11.99 8.98
CA TRP A 170 5.09 11.41 8.26
C TRP A 170 5.75 10.33 9.12
N PRO A 171 6.07 9.14 8.57
CA PRO A 171 6.61 8.03 9.36
C PRO A 171 8.06 8.26 9.80
N PHE A 172 8.87 8.98 9.04
CA PHE A 172 10.29 9.13 9.34
C PHE A 172 10.58 10.45 10.09
N SER A 173 11.83 10.66 10.48
CA SER A 173 12.26 11.90 11.11
C SER A 173 12.16 13.10 10.15
N SER A 174 12.16 14.31 10.70
CA SER A 174 12.20 15.53 9.89
C SER A 174 13.49 15.69 9.09
N ALA A 175 14.59 15.04 9.50
CA ALA A 175 15.83 15.01 8.74
C ALA A 175 15.66 14.16 7.47
N GLU A 176 15.16 12.94 7.62
CA GLU A 176 14.89 12.01 6.52
C GLU A 176 13.83 12.56 5.54
N GLU A 177 12.82 13.28 6.05
CA GLU A 177 11.84 13.96 5.18
C GLU A 177 12.50 15.03 4.30
N ARG A 178 13.39 15.84 4.88
CA ARG A 178 14.09 16.89 4.13
C ARG A 178 15.04 16.30 3.10
N GLU A 179 15.73 15.22 3.46
CA GLU A 179 16.61 14.49 2.55
C GLU A 179 15.83 13.90 1.37
N ALA A 180 14.73 13.18 1.61
CA ALA A 180 13.89 12.63 0.54
C ALA A 180 13.36 13.73 -0.40
N LYS A 181 12.95 14.89 0.13
CA LYS A 181 12.55 16.05 -0.69
C LYS A 181 13.70 16.60 -1.52
N ALA A 182 14.90 16.71 -0.95
CA ALA A 182 16.08 17.20 -1.66
C ALA A 182 16.46 16.26 -2.80
N LEU A 183 16.49 14.95 -2.55
CA LEU A 183 16.78 13.94 -3.57
C LEU A 183 15.72 13.91 -4.67
N LEU A 184 14.43 13.96 -4.32
CA LEU A 184 13.36 14.02 -5.32
C LEU A 184 13.43 15.30 -6.17
N LYS A 185 13.91 16.42 -5.60
CA LYS A 185 14.18 17.65 -6.37
C LYS A 185 15.27 17.42 -7.42
N VAL A 186 16.36 16.73 -7.08
CA VAL A 186 17.42 16.36 -8.03
C VAL A 186 16.87 15.46 -9.14
N ILE A 187 16.10 14.43 -8.78
CA ILE A 187 15.45 13.54 -9.76
C ILE A 187 14.57 14.35 -10.71
N ASN A 188 13.76 15.28 -10.18
CA ASN A 188 12.86 16.13 -10.98
C ASN A 188 13.59 17.13 -11.89
N GLN A 189 14.88 17.40 -11.67
CA GLN A 189 15.72 18.23 -12.54
C GLN A 189 16.33 17.42 -13.70
N THR A 190 16.25 16.10 -13.65
CA THR A 190 16.74 15.24 -14.74
C THR A 190 15.88 15.45 -15.99
N LYS A 191 16.53 15.43 -17.17
CA LYS A 191 15.83 15.48 -18.45
C LYS A 191 14.77 14.39 -18.52
N GLN A 192 13.60 14.72 -19.06
CA GLN A 192 12.52 13.78 -19.23
C GLN A 192 12.98 12.56 -20.04
N ALA A 193 12.67 11.37 -19.52
CA ALA A 193 13.03 10.08 -20.10
C ALA A 193 11.86 9.09 -19.89
N PHE A 194 12.04 7.85 -20.36
CA PHE A 194 11.09 6.77 -20.11
C PHE A 194 10.76 6.65 -18.62
N LEU A 195 9.47 6.73 -18.24
CA LEU A 195 8.95 6.70 -16.87
C LEU A 195 9.45 7.79 -15.90
N VAL A 196 10.33 8.69 -16.36
CA VAL A 196 10.87 9.80 -15.60
C VAL A 196 10.26 11.10 -16.11
N SER A 197 9.22 11.52 -15.42
CA SER A 197 8.63 12.87 -15.55
C SER A 197 8.67 13.57 -14.19
N PRO A 198 8.83 14.90 -14.14
CA PRO A 198 8.81 15.64 -12.88
C PRO A 198 7.51 15.38 -12.10
N ILE A 199 7.63 15.05 -10.81
CA ILE A 199 6.49 14.90 -9.91
C ILE A 199 6.27 16.24 -9.21
N GLN A 200 5.33 17.04 -9.71
CA GLN A 200 4.98 18.35 -9.16
C GLN A 200 3.46 18.51 -9.03
N PRO A 201 2.94 18.82 -7.82
CA PRO A 201 3.65 18.86 -6.54
C PRO A 201 4.20 17.48 -6.14
N MET A 202 5.24 17.45 -5.30
CA MET A 202 5.79 16.18 -4.79
C MET A 202 4.71 15.40 -4.06
N SER A 203 4.34 14.23 -4.58
CA SER A 203 3.34 13.37 -3.93
C SER A 203 3.93 12.69 -2.69
N LYS A 204 3.08 12.43 -1.69
CA LYS A 204 3.50 11.72 -0.47
C LYS A 204 3.96 10.30 -0.81
N GLU A 205 3.35 9.66 -1.80
CA GLU A 205 3.73 8.32 -2.25
C GLU A 205 5.14 8.28 -2.83
N ALA A 206 5.49 9.26 -3.67
CA ALA A 206 6.83 9.34 -4.27
C ALA A 206 7.91 9.59 -3.20
N LEU A 207 7.63 10.50 -2.27
CA LEU A 207 8.52 10.74 -1.13
C LEU A 207 8.65 9.49 -0.26
N LEU A 208 7.56 8.77 -0.03
CA LEU A 208 7.56 7.59 0.84
C LEU A 208 8.36 6.44 0.23
N ILE A 209 8.21 6.16 -1.07
CA ILE A 209 9.05 5.16 -1.77
C ILE A 209 10.51 5.53 -1.65
N LEU A 210 10.86 6.78 -1.93
CA LEU A 210 12.23 7.23 -1.91
C LEU A 210 12.83 7.15 -0.50
N ALA A 211 12.07 7.56 0.53
CA ALA A 211 12.49 7.47 1.91
C ALA A 211 12.65 6.02 2.39
N ILE A 212 11.76 5.11 1.97
CA ILE A 212 11.91 3.67 2.25
C ILE A 212 13.17 3.13 1.58
N GLN A 213 13.36 3.39 0.29
CA GLN A 213 14.55 2.97 -0.45
C GLN A 213 15.81 3.46 0.24
N MET A 214 15.84 4.73 0.65
CA MET A 214 16.97 5.31 1.36
C MET A 214 17.25 4.65 2.70
N LEU A 215 16.20 4.47 3.51
CA LEU A 215 16.32 3.79 4.79
C LEU A 215 16.92 2.39 4.64
N ARG A 216 16.44 1.63 3.63
CA ARG A 216 16.92 0.26 3.38
C ARG A 216 18.36 0.22 2.91
N ILE A 217 18.76 1.10 2.00
CA ILE A 217 20.17 1.26 1.59
C ILE A 217 21.05 1.59 2.81
N ASN A 218 20.65 2.57 3.63
CA ASN A 218 21.41 3.01 4.80
C ASN A 218 21.53 1.92 5.88
N CYS A 219 20.58 0.99 5.93
CA CYS A 219 20.65 -0.19 6.80
C CYS A 219 21.43 -1.37 6.18
N GLY A 220 22.08 -1.20 5.02
CA GLY A 220 22.83 -2.25 4.35
C GLY A 220 21.96 -3.29 3.61
N HIS A 221 20.70 -2.94 3.31
CA HIS A 221 19.75 -3.79 2.58
C HIS A 221 19.53 -3.26 1.15
N ALA A 222 20.64 -3.13 0.41
CA ALA A 222 20.60 -2.76 -0.99
C ALA A 222 19.93 -3.87 -1.82
N LEU A 223 19.26 -3.45 -2.89
CA LEU A 223 18.55 -4.36 -3.77
C LEU A 223 19.54 -5.16 -4.63
N LEU A 224 19.25 -6.46 -4.80
CA LEU A 224 19.97 -7.31 -5.75
C LEU A 224 19.29 -7.31 -7.14
N PRO A 225 20.03 -7.55 -8.22
CA PRO A 225 19.46 -7.60 -9.57
C PRO A 225 18.30 -8.58 -9.70
N ASN A 226 17.14 -8.09 -10.16
CA ASN A 226 15.97 -8.92 -10.45
C ASN A 226 15.87 -9.17 -11.97
N ARG A 227 15.92 -10.45 -12.38
CA ARG A 227 15.86 -10.85 -13.80
C ARG A 227 14.53 -10.52 -14.46
N ARG A 228 13.40 -10.67 -13.76
CA ARG A 228 12.06 -10.38 -14.30
C ARG A 228 11.87 -8.89 -14.51
N MET A 229 12.44 -8.07 -13.62
CA MET A 229 12.44 -6.62 -13.74
C MET A 229 13.21 -6.11 -14.96
N GLN A 230 14.22 -6.86 -15.45
CA GLN A 230 14.97 -6.49 -16.67
C GLN A 230 14.07 -6.33 -17.90
N LEU A 231 12.91 -6.99 -17.93
CA LEU A 231 11.96 -6.88 -19.04
C LEU A 231 11.47 -5.45 -19.25
N LEU A 232 11.40 -4.61 -18.20
CA LEU A 232 11.04 -3.19 -18.31
C LEU A 232 12.13 -2.33 -18.99
N PHE A 233 13.36 -2.81 -19.00
CA PHE A 233 14.52 -2.06 -19.49
C PHE A 233 15.03 -2.61 -20.81
N ASP A 234 14.43 -3.68 -21.32
CA ASP A 234 14.80 -4.22 -22.62
C ASP A 234 14.59 -3.13 -23.69
N GLY A 235 15.58 -2.93 -24.56
CA GLY A 235 15.58 -1.89 -25.61
C GLY A 235 15.72 -0.45 -25.15
N GLU A 236 15.79 -0.18 -23.84
CA GLU A 236 16.10 1.15 -23.32
C GLU A 236 17.62 1.26 -23.15
N THR A 237 18.29 2.00 -24.06
CA THR A 237 19.76 1.99 -24.15
C THR A 237 20.45 3.01 -23.26
N GLU A 238 19.79 4.09 -22.85
CA GLU A 238 20.39 5.16 -22.03
C GLU A 238 19.38 5.77 -21.04
N LEU A 239 19.09 5.04 -19.96
CA LEU A 239 18.29 5.58 -18.85
C LEU A 239 19.17 6.38 -17.88
N PRO A 240 18.79 7.64 -17.55
CA PRO A 240 19.57 8.47 -16.65
C PRO A 240 19.76 7.80 -15.29
N ASP A 241 20.93 7.98 -14.69
CA ASP A 241 21.26 7.37 -13.40
C ASP A 241 20.51 8.00 -12.21
N LEU A 242 19.88 9.15 -12.42
CA LEU A 242 19.16 9.93 -11.40
C LEU A 242 20.11 10.25 -10.23
N ILE A 243 19.77 9.80 -9.04
CA ILE A 243 20.59 9.91 -7.83
C ILE A 243 21.39 8.62 -7.55
N PHE A 244 21.25 7.56 -8.35
CA PHE A 244 21.84 6.25 -8.08
C PHE A 244 23.25 6.17 -8.62
N THR A 245 24.13 7.01 -8.09
CA THR A 245 25.54 7.12 -8.47
C THR A 245 26.45 6.95 -7.24
N PRO A 246 27.75 6.66 -7.44
CA PRO A 246 28.72 6.60 -6.34
C PRO A 246 28.84 7.89 -5.54
N ASP A 247 28.51 9.05 -6.12
CA ASP A 247 28.56 10.34 -5.42
C ASP A 247 27.50 10.43 -4.30
N TYR A 248 26.33 9.84 -4.52
CA TYR A 248 25.26 9.78 -3.53
C TYR A 248 25.38 8.53 -2.65
N PHE A 249 25.80 7.39 -3.21
CA PHE A 249 25.88 6.10 -2.51
C PHE A 249 27.25 5.43 -2.70
N PRO A 250 28.30 5.95 -2.05
CA PRO A 250 29.69 5.50 -2.26
C PRO A 250 29.94 4.05 -1.80
N ASN A 251 29.09 3.52 -0.91
CA ASN A 251 29.23 2.18 -0.36
C ASN A 251 28.53 1.10 -1.19
N LEU A 252 27.78 1.47 -2.24
CA LEU A 252 27.11 0.51 -3.10
C LEU A 252 27.99 0.11 -4.27
N SER A 253 27.98 -1.18 -4.60
CA SER A 253 28.59 -1.70 -5.82
C SER A 253 27.84 -1.19 -7.06
N ALA A 254 28.50 -1.24 -8.23
CA ALA A 254 27.85 -0.90 -9.50
C ALA A 254 26.60 -1.76 -9.79
N SER A 255 26.59 -3.01 -9.32
CA SER A 255 25.43 -3.91 -9.48
C SER A 255 24.25 -3.47 -8.62
N GLU A 256 24.50 -3.08 -7.38
CA GLU A 256 23.49 -2.56 -6.46
C GLU A 256 22.97 -1.20 -6.93
N LEU A 257 23.84 -0.26 -7.33
CA LEU A 257 23.42 1.02 -7.91
C LEU A 257 22.48 0.83 -9.10
N LYS A 258 22.82 -0.12 -10.00
CA LYS A 258 21.95 -0.48 -11.12
C LYS A 258 20.61 -1.03 -10.65
N ALA A 259 20.59 -1.93 -9.67
CA ALA A 259 19.36 -2.51 -9.14
C ALA A 259 18.49 -1.46 -8.44
N GLU A 260 19.08 -0.55 -7.66
CA GLU A 260 18.39 0.56 -6.97
C GLU A 260 17.78 1.55 -7.96
N LYS A 261 18.51 1.87 -9.03
CA LYS A 261 17.96 2.62 -10.17
C LYS A 261 16.75 1.90 -10.74
N GLN A 262 16.89 0.63 -11.07
CA GLN A 262 15.83 -0.16 -11.68
C GLN A 262 14.58 -0.24 -10.79
N TYR A 263 14.76 -0.36 -9.47
CA TYR A 263 13.66 -0.29 -8.51
C TYR A 263 12.92 1.04 -8.56
N TYR A 264 13.63 2.16 -8.63
CA TYR A 264 12.98 3.47 -8.73
C TYR A 264 12.09 3.53 -9.97
N TYR A 265 12.59 3.11 -11.14
CA TYR A 265 11.80 3.06 -12.38
C TYR A 265 10.60 2.10 -12.27
N PHE A 266 10.80 0.91 -11.68
CA PHE A 266 9.72 -0.03 -11.39
C PHE A 266 8.64 0.61 -10.52
N SER A 267 9.03 1.38 -9.49
CA SER A 267 8.09 2.06 -8.60
C SER A 267 7.25 3.14 -9.29
N ARG A 268 7.77 3.75 -10.37
CA ARG A 268 7.02 4.69 -11.22
C ARG A 268 5.89 4.01 -11.98
N MET A 269 6.03 2.72 -12.27
CA MET A 269 5.00 1.89 -12.88
C MET A 269 3.98 1.34 -11.90
N TYR A 270 4.35 1.17 -10.63
CA TYR A 270 3.53 0.48 -9.63
C TYR A 270 2.16 1.14 -9.40
N PHE A 271 2.06 2.46 -9.55
CA PHE A 271 0.80 3.17 -9.32
C PHE A 271 -0.14 3.15 -10.51
N MET A 272 -1.36 2.68 -10.26
CA MET A 272 -2.46 2.70 -11.23
C MET A 272 -2.98 4.12 -11.46
N THR A 273 -3.33 4.40 -12.72
CA THR A 273 -4.02 5.64 -13.11
C THR A 273 -5.52 5.47 -12.87
N VAL A 274 -6.13 6.38 -12.09
CA VAL A 274 -7.56 6.35 -11.74
C VAL A 274 -8.39 7.42 -12.45
N THR A 275 -7.75 8.21 -13.31
CA THR A 275 -8.41 9.24 -14.13
C THR A 275 -9.02 8.62 -15.38
N ARG A 276 -10.01 9.30 -15.99
CA ARG A 276 -10.61 8.85 -17.25
C ARG A 276 -9.67 8.98 -18.45
N GLN A 277 -8.77 9.96 -18.40
CA GLN A 277 -7.83 10.24 -19.47
C GLN A 277 -6.43 9.73 -19.09
N PRO A 278 -5.71 9.11 -20.03
CA PRO A 278 -4.34 8.68 -19.81
C PRO A 278 -3.39 9.86 -19.67
N HIS A 279 -2.42 9.72 -18.79
CA HIS A 279 -1.28 10.61 -18.66
C HIS A 279 -0.13 10.17 -19.58
N GLN A 280 0.89 11.02 -19.72
CA GLN A 280 2.06 10.72 -20.56
C GLN A 280 2.74 9.38 -20.19
N ILE A 281 2.80 9.05 -18.89
CA ILE A 281 3.38 7.78 -18.42
C ILE A 281 2.55 6.57 -18.89
N ASP A 282 1.21 6.70 -18.99
CA ASP A 282 0.36 5.63 -19.52
C ASP A 282 0.72 5.31 -20.97
N TYR A 283 0.88 6.34 -21.79
CA TYR A 283 1.32 6.18 -23.18
C TYR A 283 2.71 5.54 -23.28
N GLN A 284 3.67 5.98 -22.46
CA GLN A 284 5.01 5.38 -22.43
C GLN A 284 4.96 3.88 -22.11
N ILE A 285 4.18 3.48 -21.09
CA ILE A 285 4.00 2.07 -20.71
C ILE A 285 3.38 1.27 -21.86
N MET A 286 2.28 1.77 -22.42
CA MET A 286 1.61 1.10 -23.54
C MET A 286 2.56 0.92 -24.72
N THR A 287 3.25 1.99 -25.15
CA THR A 287 4.21 1.93 -26.27
C THR A 287 5.33 0.94 -25.98
N HIS A 288 5.93 0.98 -24.78
CA HIS A 288 7.03 0.08 -24.41
C HIS A 288 6.60 -1.39 -24.51
N PHE A 289 5.53 -1.79 -23.84
CA PHE A 289 5.10 -3.19 -23.86
C PHE A 289 4.52 -3.63 -25.22
N GLN A 290 3.81 -2.76 -25.94
CA GLN A 290 3.18 -3.11 -27.22
C GLN A 290 4.19 -3.20 -28.37
N SER A 291 5.29 -2.43 -28.32
CA SER A 291 6.30 -2.40 -29.38
C SER A 291 7.08 -3.71 -29.52
N LYS A 292 6.95 -4.63 -28.56
CA LYS A 292 7.73 -5.87 -28.49
C LYS A 292 6.85 -7.08 -28.25
N ASP A 293 7.27 -8.22 -28.79
CA ASP A 293 6.70 -9.51 -28.42
C ASP A 293 7.31 -10.01 -27.10
N ASN A 294 6.71 -9.60 -26.00
CA ASN A 294 7.11 -10.00 -24.66
C ASN A 294 5.97 -10.71 -23.92
N LEU A 295 6.34 -11.44 -22.86
CA LEU A 295 5.43 -12.21 -22.03
C LEU A 295 4.21 -11.41 -21.54
N VAL A 296 4.45 -10.19 -21.05
CA VAL A 296 3.38 -9.34 -20.49
C VAL A 296 2.42 -8.89 -21.59
N ASN A 297 2.94 -8.49 -22.76
CA ASN A 297 2.14 -8.12 -23.91
C ASN A 297 1.27 -9.26 -24.44
N ARG A 298 1.84 -10.46 -24.59
CA ARG A 298 1.07 -11.64 -25.00
C ARG A 298 -0.05 -11.95 -24.02
N PHE A 299 0.23 -11.90 -22.71
CA PHE A 299 -0.78 -12.09 -21.67
C PHE A 299 -1.90 -11.03 -21.75
N VAL A 300 -1.55 -9.74 -21.74
CA VAL A 300 -2.54 -8.64 -21.77
C VAL A 300 -3.39 -8.70 -23.03
N ARG A 301 -2.79 -8.95 -24.20
CA ARG A 301 -3.56 -9.12 -25.45
C ARG A 301 -4.52 -10.29 -25.38
N HIS A 302 -4.08 -11.45 -24.88
CA HIS A 302 -4.92 -12.62 -24.73
C HIS A 302 -6.11 -12.35 -23.79
N LEU A 303 -5.85 -11.72 -22.64
CA LEU A 303 -6.88 -11.37 -21.66
C LEU A 303 -7.91 -10.40 -22.26
N VAL A 304 -7.45 -9.31 -22.88
CA VAL A 304 -8.33 -8.29 -23.47
C VAL A 304 -9.17 -8.88 -24.61
N THR A 305 -8.59 -9.69 -25.48
CA THR A 305 -9.34 -10.35 -26.57
C THR A 305 -10.40 -11.31 -26.02
N SER A 306 -10.02 -12.15 -25.05
CA SER A 306 -10.93 -13.11 -24.42
C SER A 306 -12.11 -12.42 -23.71
N LEU A 307 -11.83 -11.38 -22.92
CA LEU A 307 -12.87 -10.65 -22.19
C LEU A 307 -13.74 -9.82 -23.14
N ASN A 308 -13.19 -9.14 -24.14
CA ASN A 308 -13.99 -8.36 -25.10
C ASN A 308 -14.94 -9.25 -25.91
N ASN A 309 -14.50 -10.44 -26.34
CA ASN A 309 -15.38 -11.37 -27.04
C ASN A 309 -16.60 -11.74 -26.19
N GLN A 310 -16.42 -11.90 -24.87
CA GLN A 310 -17.50 -12.20 -23.92
C GLN A 310 -18.33 -10.97 -23.49
N LEU A 311 -17.78 -9.75 -23.60
CA LEU A 311 -18.48 -8.49 -23.27
C LEU A 311 -19.26 -7.92 -24.46
N LYS A 312 -18.87 -8.24 -25.70
CA LYS A 312 -19.66 -7.91 -26.90
C LYS A 312 -21.06 -8.52 -26.86
N GLU A 313 -21.19 -9.71 -26.26
CA GLU A 313 -22.48 -10.39 -26.04
C GLU A 313 -23.41 -9.60 -25.10
N THR A 314 -22.87 -8.71 -24.26
CA THR A 314 -23.62 -7.96 -23.24
C THR A 314 -23.79 -6.46 -23.54
N LYS A 315 -23.40 -5.98 -24.73
CA LYS A 315 -23.42 -4.54 -25.13
C LYS A 315 -22.68 -3.59 -24.17
N SER A 316 -21.70 -4.10 -23.42
CA SER A 316 -20.86 -3.29 -22.55
C SER A 316 -19.74 -2.59 -23.34
N GLN A 317 -19.23 -1.46 -22.85
CA GLN A 317 -18.06 -0.79 -23.45
C GLN A 317 -16.86 -1.74 -23.46
N LEU A 318 -16.11 -1.77 -24.57
CA LEU A 318 -15.00 -2.71 -24.72
C LEU A 318 -13.77 -2.23 -23.96
N ILE A 319 -13.08 -3.16 -23.29
CA ILE A 319 -11.82 -2.91 -22.57
C ILE A 319 -10.77 -2.31 -23.52
N ALA A 320 -10.78 -2.73 -24.79
CA ALA A 320 -9.82 -2.26 -25.80
C ALA A 320 -9.99 -0.77 -26.15
N GLU A 321 -11.13 -0.17 -25.86
CA GLU A 321 -11.41 1.24 -26.15
C GLU A 321 -10.96 2.16 -25.00
N ASN A 322 -10.57 1.60 -23.85
CA ASN A 322 -10.13 2.35 -22.68
C ASN A 322 -8.59 2.28 -22.52
N GLN A 323 -7.90 3.33 -22.95
CA GLN A 323 -6.43 3.39 -22.89
C GLN A 323 -5.89 3.33 -21.45
N VAL A 324 -6.57 3.96 -20.49
CA VAL A 324 -6.19 3.89 -19.07
C VAL A 324 -6.28 2.46 -18.56
N MET A 325 -7.33 1.74 -18.94
CA MET A 325 -7.51 0.34 -18.58
C MET A 325 -6.36 -0.52 -19.10
N ILE A 326 -6.01 -0.37 -20.39
CA ILE A 326 -4.90 -1.10 -21.00
C ILE A 326 -3.58 -0.79 -20.29
N ALA A 327 -3.31 0.49 -20.00
CA ALA A 327 -2.10 0.88 -19.29
C ALA A 327 -2.05 0.30 -17.87
N ASN A 328 -3.18 0.23 -17.16
CA ASN A 328 -3.26 -0.40 -15.84
C ASN A 328 -3.12 -1.93 -15.90
N LEU A 329 -3.65 -2.59 -16.93
CA LEU A 329 -3.44 -4.02 -17.15
C LEU A 329 -1.95 -4.33 -17.35
N TYR A 330 -1.21 -3.51 -18.08
CA TYR A 330 0.24 -3.65 -18.19
C TYR A 330 0.95 -3.49 -16.84
N ARG A 331 0.58 -2.46 -16.06
CA ARG A 331 1.15 -2.24 -14.72
C ARG A 331 0.93 -3.43 -13.80
N LEU A 332 -0.32 -3.88 -13.69
CA LEU A 332 -0.67 -5.00 -12.82
C LEU A 332 0.04 -6.28 -13.27
N SER A 333 -0.08 -6.64 -14.55
CA SER A 333 0.51 -7.87 -15.09
C SER A 333 2.04 -7.88 -15.01
N PHE A 334 2.69 -6.74 -15.19
CA PHE A 334 4.15 -6.64 -15.04
C PHE A 334 4.57 -6.69 -13.57
N THR A 335 3.85 -5.99 -12.69
CA THR A 335 4.10 -6.01 -11.23
C THR A 335 4.01 -7.43 -10.68
N GLU A 336 2.95 -8.15 -11.05
CA GLU A 336 2.71 -9.54 -10.65
C GLU A 336 3.77 -10.48 -11.22
N TYR A 337 4.21 -10.24 -12.46
CA TYR A 337 5.33 -10.97 -13.04
C TYR A 337 6.62 -10.76 -12.23
N VAL A 338 6.99 -9.51 -11.93
CA VAL A 338 8.22 -9.19 -11.18
C VAL A 338 8.19 -9.77 -9.76
N LEU A 339 7.04 -9.70 -9.09
CA LEU A 339 6.84 -10.11 -7.69
C LEU A 339 6.35 -11.57 -7.54
N ASN A 340 6.20 -12.29 -8.65
CA ASN A 340 5.78 -13.69 -8.65
C ASN A 340 4.43 -13.96 -7.95
N GLY A 341 3.46 -13.06 -8.12
CA GLY A 341 2.06 -13.32 -7.73
C GLY A 341 1.68 -13.06 -6.27
N HIS A 342 2.64 -12.74 -5.38
CA HIS A 342 2.40 -12.60 -3.93
C HIS A 342 3.16 -11.42 -3.35
N PHE A 343 2.48 -10.35 -2.97
CA PHE A 343 3.11 -9.20 -2.32
C PHE A 343 2.09 -8.32 -1.60
N SER A 344 2.59 -7.55 -0.63
CA SER A 344 1.74 -6.65 0.16
C SER A 344 1.23 -5.48 -0.66
N GLN A 345 -0.09 -5.35 -0.76
CA GLN A 345 -0.75 -4.26 -1.48
C GLN A 345 -1.89 -3.64 -0.67
N ARG A 346 -2.18 -2.37 -0.96
CA ARG A 346 -3.25 -1.63 -0.27
C ARG A 346 -4.62 -2.29 -0.41
N LEU A 347 -4.87 -2.94 -1.55
CA LEU A 347 -6.14 -3.59 -1.86
C LEU A 347 -6.46 -4.75 -0.90
N ASP A 348 -5.45 -5.42 -0.33
CA ASP A 348 -5.63 -6.54 0.61
C ASP A 348 -6.49 -6.15 1.83
N PHE A 349 -6.58 -4.86 2.13
CA PHE A 349 -7.31 -4.32 3.27
C PHE A 349 -8.70 -3.77 2.92
N ALA A 350 -9.09 -3.80 1.63
CA ALA A 350 -10.37 -3.33 1.10
C ALA A 350 -11.39 -4.48 1.01
N SER A 351 -11.90 -4.94 2.16
CA SER A 351 -12.75 -6.14 2.26
C SER A 351 -14.01 -6.13 1.38
N THR A 352 -14.66 -4.97 1.20
CA THR A 352 -15.89 -4.87 0.39
C THR A 352 -15.66 -5.22 -1.07
N LEU A 353 -14.53 -4.78 -1.64
CA LEU A 353 -14.17 -5.07 -3.04
C LEU A 353 -13.89 -6.56 -3.25
N HIS A 354 -13.31 -7.24 -2.25
CA HIS A 354 -13.05 -8.67 -2.32
C HIS A 354 -14.34 -9.50 -2.26
N ASP A 355 -15.31 -9.10 -1.45
CA ASP A 355 -16.59 -9.80 -1.34
C ASP A 355 -17.43 -9.68 -2.63
N GLU A 356 -17.44 -8.48 -3.23
CA GLU A 356 -18.02 -8.25 -4.56
C GLU A 356 -17.32 -9.08 -5.64
N ALA A 357 -15.98 -9.06 -5.65
CA ALA A 357 -15.19 -9.85 -6.60
C ALA A 357 -15.49 -11.36 -6.49
N ARG A 358 -15.57 -11.91 -5.27
CA ARG A 358 -15.78 -13.35 -5.04
C ARG A 358 -17.10 -13.87 -5.62
N THR A 359 -18.14 -13.05 -5.60
CA THR A 359 -19.48 -13.43 -6.05
C THR A 359 -19.77 -13.03 -7.51
N SER A 360 -18.87 -12.28 -8.14
CA SER A 360 -19.07 -11.76 -9.50
C SER A 360 -18.89 -12.80 -10.60
N GLN A 361 -19.79 -12.78 -11.58
CA GLN A 361 -19.65 -13.54 -12.83
C GLN A 361 -18.40 -13.13 -13.63
N LEU A 362 -17.98 -11.87 -13.52
CA LEU A 362 -16.77 -11.38 -14.19
C LEU A 362 -15.51 -12.07 -13.64
N THR A 363 -15.43 -12.29 -12.34
CA THR A 363 -14.33 -13.03 -11.70
C THR A 363 -14.26 -14.48 -12.17
N ALA A 364 -15.42 -15.14 -12.35
CA ALA A 364 -15.48 -16.47 -12.92
C ALA A 364 -14.93 -16.48 -14.36
N LYS A 365 -15.34 -15.50 -15.18
CA LYS A 365 -14.83 -15.32 -16.56
C LYS A 365 -13.32 -15.08 -16.61
N ILE A 366 -12.78 -14.23 -15.73
CA ILE A 366 -11.34 -13.99 -15.62
C ILE A 366 -10.62 -15.31 -15.28
N ARG A 367 -11.11 -16.05 -14.28
CA ARG A 367 -10.53 -17.35 -13.89
C ARG A 367 -10.56 -18.36 -15.04
N ASP A 368 -11.65 -18.42 -15.80
CA ASP A 368 -11.76 -19.31 -16.96
C ASP A 368 -10.80 -18.90 -18.08
N CYS A 369 -10.57 -17.60 -18.28
CA CYS A 369 -9.55 -17.12 -19.21
C CYS A 369 -8.15 -17.58 -18.79
N LEU A 370 -7.79 -17.44 -17.51
CA LEU A 370 -6.49 -17.88 -16.99
C LEU A 370 -6.29 -19.39 -17.14
N LYS A 371 -7.32 -20.20 -16.86
CA LYS A 371 -7.29 -21.66 -17.01
C LYS A 371 -7.11 -22.13 -18.45
N ARG A 372 -7.48 -21.31 -19.44
CA ARG A 372 -7.34 -21.63 -20.87
C ARG A 372 -5.97 -21.31 -21.44
N ILE A 373 -5.09 -20.65 -20.68
CA ILE A 373 -3.71 -20.41 -21.09
C ILE A 373 -3.01 -21.78 -21.22
N PRO A 374 -2.40 -22.11 -22.38
CA PRO A 374 -1.75 -23.40 -22.54
C PRO A 374 -0.59 -23.58 -21.55
N LYS A 375 -0.51 -24.74 -20.89
CA LYS A 375 0.52 -25.02 -19.86
C LYS A 375 1.97 -24.91 -20.37
N MET A 376 2.19 -25.12 -21.66
CA MET A 376 3.51 -24.99 -22.28
C MET A 376 3.82 -23.57 -22.77
N ALA A 377 2.83 -22.68 -22.75
CA ALA A 377 3.03 -21.29 -23.15
C ALA A 377 3.75 -20.52 -22.03
N PRO A 378 4.65 -19.57 -22.34
CA PRO A 378 5.32 -18.75 -21.33
C PRO A 378 4.35 -18.04 -20.37
N GLU A 379 3.15 -17.70 -20.85
CA GLU A 379 2.09 -17.01 -20.10
C GLU A 379 1.44 -17.88 -19.03
N SER A 380 1.69 -19.19 -19.03
CA SER A 380 1.15 -20.13 -18.03
C SER A 380 1.49 -19.74 -16.60
N ILE A 381 2.58 -18.99 -16.39
CA ILE A 381 2.95 -18.42 -15.09
C ILE A 381 1.81 -17.60 -14.46
N TYR A 382 1.01 -16.90 -15.26
CA TYR A 382 -0.13 -16.10 -14.78
C TYR A 382 -1.31 -16.96 -14.33
N ALA A 383 -1.40 -18.22 -14.78
CA ALA A 383 -2.44 -19.14 -14.35
C ALA A 383 -2.22 -19.65 -12.92
N ASP A 384 -0.96 -19.63 -12.45
CA ASP A 384 -0.56 -20.07 -11.11
C ASP A 384 -0.60 -18.91 -10.08
N PHE A 385 -0.86 -17.68 -10.53
CA PHE A 385 -0.95 -16.53 -9.64
C PHE A 385 -2.20 -16.55 -8.76
N THR A 386 -2.12 -15.78 -7.68
CA THR A 386 -3.04 -15.84 -6.55
C THR A 386 -4.45 -15.34 -6.85
N SER A 387 -5.36 -15.59 -5.89
CA SER A 387 -6.65 -14.90 -5.85
C SER A 387 -6.51 -13.37 -5.75
N GLN A 388 -5.39 -12.84 -5.24
CA GLN A 388 -5.15 -11.39 -5.20
C GLN A 388 -5.00 -10.82 -6.61
N PHE A 389 -4.24 -11.49 -7.49
CA PHE A 389 -4.10 -11.08 -8.89
C PHE A 389 -5.45 -11.03 -9.61
N ILE A 390 -6.27 -12.07 -9.44
CA ILE A 390 -7.63 -12.14 -10.01
C ILE A 390 -8.51 -10.99 -9.49
N ASN A 391 -8.43 -10.66 -8.20
CA ASN A 391 -9.16 -9.54 -7.63
C ASN A 391 -8.68 -8.20 -8.20
N GLY A 392 -7.37 -8.03 -8.40
CA GLY A 392 -6.81 -6.85 -9.06
C GLY A 392 -7.35 -6.69 -10.49
N LEU A 393 -7.38 -7.78 -11.26
CA LEU A 393 -7.97 -7.80 -12.60
C LEU A 393 -9.46 -7.47 -12.58
N TYR A 394 -10.21 -8.02 -11.62
CA TYR A 394 -11.62 -7.72 -11.44
C TYR A 394 -11.85 -6.22 -11.16
N ILE A 395 -11.12 -5.65 -10.19
CA ILE A 395 -11.26 -4.24 -9.81
C ILE A 395 -10.95 -3.33 -10.99
N LEU A 396 -9.93 -3.67 -11.79
CA LEU A 396 -9.64 -2.94 -13.01
C LEU A 396 -10.83 -3.03 -13.97
N VAL A 397 -11.25 -4.22 -14.36
CA VAL A 397 -12.27 -4.38 -15.42
C VAL A 397 -13.67 -3.92 -14.99
N ALA A 398 -13.98 -3.94 -13.70
CA ALA A 398 -15.28 -3.51 -13.16
C ALA A 398 -15.40 -1.99 -12.96
N ALA A 399 -14.27 -1.26 -12.93
CA ALA A 399 -14.23 0.21 -12.79
C ALA A 399 -14.43 0.92 -14.13
#